data_AF-A0A6J4HBL5-F1
#
_entry.id   AF-A0A6J4HBL5-F1
#
_cell.length_a   1.000
_cell.length_b   1.000
_cell.length_c   1.000
_cell.angle_alpha   90.00
_cell.angle_beta   90.00
_cell.angle_gamma   90.00
#
_symmetry.space_group_name_H-M   'P 1'
#
loop_
_entity.id
_entity.type
_entity.pdbx_description
1 polymer ?
#
loop_
_entity_poly.entity_id
_entity_poly.type
_entity_poly.pdbx_seq_one_letter_code
_entity_poly.pdbx_strand_id
1 'polypeptide(L)'
;MNRIKLHVRKGDQVEVIAGNHKGSTGKVLDIFARKQRVVIEGVRMIKKHMRKSQDNPQGSIAEREGPIHISNVKVVERGERAEDKKGGAKKSAKGKADAPKAAAKKASRKTKGAKQATEE
;
A
#
# COMPACT_ATOMS: atom_id res chain seq x y z
N MET A 1 15.73 22.26 21.69
CA MET A 1 14.63 21.63 20.92
C MET A 1 14.90 20.14 20.80
N ASN A 2 14.06 19.29 21.38
CA ASN A 2 14.22 17.83 21.27
C ASN A 2 13.89 17.35 19.85
N ARG A 3 14.88 16.82 19.15
CA ARG A 3 14.70 16.19 17.83
C ARG A 3 14.19 14.77 18.02
N ILE A 4 12.97 14.50 17.58
CA ILE A 4 12.41 13.13 17.57
C ILE A 4 13.23 12.30 16.57
N LYS A 5 13.86 11.22 17.06
CA LYS A 5 14.59 10.28 16.20
C LYS A 5 13.60 9.36 15.50
N LEU A 6 13.63 9.33 14.18
CA LEU A 6 12.80 8.48 13.32
C LEU A 6 13.72 7.57 12.50
N HIS A 7 13.25 6.36 12.22
CA HIS A 7 14.04 5.39 11.44
C HIS A 7 13.85 5.53 9.91
N VAL A 8 12.79 6.26 9.49
CA VAL A 8 12.39 6.54 8.11
C VAL A 8 12.55 8.01 7.75
N ARG A 9 12.85 8.28 6.47
CA ARG A 9 12.98 9.62 5.87
C ARG A 9 12.05 9.77 4.67
N LYS A 10 11.79 11.01 4.27
CA LYS A 10 11.03 11.32 3.04
C LYS A 10 11.82 10.81 1.83
N GLY A 11 11.15 10.11 0.93
CA GLY A 11 11.77 9.51 -0.25
C GLY A 11 12.38 8.12 -0.05
N ASP A 12 12.37 7.57 1.18
CA ASP A 12 12.78 6.18 1.40
C ASP A 12 11.76 5.21 0.77
N GLN A 13 12.26 4.08 0.25
CA GLN A 13 11.42 2.96 -0.17
C GLN A 13 11.15 2.08 1.04
N VAL A 14 9.88 1.89 1.37
CA VAL A 14 9.46 1.14 2.56
C VAL A 14 8.46 0.05 2.22
N GLU A 15 8.47 -1.00 3.04
CA GLU A 15 7.49 -2.09 3.01
C GLU A 15 6.67 -2.07 4.31
N VAL A 16 5.38 -2.35 4.22
CA VAL A 16 4.50 -2.49 5.38
C VAL A 16 4.62 -3.90 5.97
N ILE A 17 5.00 -3.98 7.24
CA ILE A 17 5.22 -5.24 7.96
C ILE A 17 3.91 -5.81 8.51
N ALA A 18 3.01 -4.93 8.94
CA ALA A 18 1.83 -5.29 9.73
C ALA A 18 0.60 -4.43 9.38
N GLY A 19 -0.58 -5.01 9.58
CA GLY A 19 -1.89 -4.41 9.30
C GLY A 19 -2.51 -4.86 7.97
N ASN A 20 -3.57 -4.17 7.56
CA ASN A 20 -4.38 -4.55 6.38
C ASN A 20 -3.62 -4.47 5.04
N HIS A 21 -2.54 -3.70 5.00
CA HIS A 21 -1.74 -3.49 3.80
C HIS A 21 -0.36 -4.15 3.91
N LYS A 22 -0.27 -5.28 4.64
CA LYS A 22 0.99 -6.02 4.81
C LYS A 22 1.55 -6.49 3.45
N GLY A 23 2.86 -6.31 3.26
CA GLY A 23 3.57 -6.68 2.04
C GLY A 23 3.49 -5.64 0.91
N SER A 24 2.71 -4.57 1.07
CA SER A 24 2.73 -3.45 0.14
C SER A 24 4.04 -2.66 0.30
N THR A 25 4.66 -2.34 -0.83
CA THR A 25 5.85 -1.48 -0.92
C THR A 25 5.48 -0.14 -1.54
N GLY A 26 6.21 0.91 -1.16
CA GLY A 26 6.00 2.24 -1.74
C GLY A 26 7.00 3.27 -1.21
N LYS A 27 6.98 4.46 -1.81
CA LYS A 27 7.81 5.60 -1.40
C LYS A 27 7.15 6.38 -0.28
N VAL A 28 7.95 6.88 0.66
CA VAL A 28 7.46 7.78 1.71
C VAL A 28 7.28 9.20 1.14
N LEU A 29 6.04 9.67 1.09
CA LEU A 29 5.68 11.02 0.63
C LEU A 29 5.91 12.06 1.74
N ASP A 30 5.35 11.79 2.91
CA ASP A 30 5.41 12.73 4.03
C ASP A 30 5.52 12.04 5.39
N ILE A 31 6.08 12.76 6.36
CA ILE A 31 6.35 12.27 7.71
C ILE A 31 5.82 13.26 8.74
N PHE A 32 4.84 12.83 9.52
CA PHE A 32 4.32 13.55 10.66
C PHE A 32 5.07 13.14 11.93
N ALA A 33 6.27 13.72 12.15
CA ALA A 33 7.16 13.39 13.26
C ALA A 33 6.46 13.46 14.64
N ARG A 34 5.65 14.50 14.87
CA ARG A 34 4.91 14.69 16.13
C ARG A 34 3.87 13.60 16.40
N LYS A 35 3.31 13.00 15.34
CA LYS A 35 2.26 11.98 15.43
C LYS A 35 2.81 10.57 15.16
N GLN A 36 4.12 10.43 14.95
CA GLN A 36 4.80 9.18 14.59
C GLN A 36 4.13 8.45 13.42
N ARG A 37 3.72 9.20 12.40
CA ARG A 37 2.98 8.69 11.24
C ARG A 37 3.68 9.05 9.93
N VAL A 38 3.53 8.19 8.93
CA VAL A 38 4.09 8.35 7.58
C VAL A 38 3.02 8.12 6.52
N VAL A 39 3.11 8.85 5.41
CA VAL A 39 2.25 8.62 4.24
C VAL A 39 3.10 7.92 3.19
N ILE A 40 2.61 6.78 2.71
CA ILE A 40 3.29 5.95 1.72
C ILE A 40 2.43 5.95 0.46
N GLU A 41 3.07 6.11 -0.69
CA GLU A 41 2.42 6.08 -2.00
C GLU A 41 1.69 4.75 -2.22
N GLY A 42 0.43 4.82 -2.66
CA GLY A 42 -0.37 3.64 -3.00
C GLY A 42 -0.83 2.78 -1.82
N VAL A 43 -0.52 3.17 -0.58
CA VAL A 43 -0.91 2.41 0.62
C VAL A 43 -1.96 3.17 1.44
N ARG A 44 -2.94 2.44 1.96
CA ARG A 44 -4.03 2.99 2.79
C ARG A 44 -4.83 4.05 2.04
N MET A 45 -5.37 3.70 0.88
CA MET A 45 -6.21 4.61 0.10
C MET A 45 -7.54 4.91 0.81
N ILE A 46 -7.84 6.19 1.02
CA ILE A 46 -9.03 6.68 1.70
C ILE A 46 -9.87 7.45 0.69
N LYS A 47 -11.13 7.02 0.52
CA LYS A 47 -12.13 7.77 -0.26
C LYS A 47 -12.64 8.93 0.59
N LYS A 48 -12.38 10.15 0.16
CA LYS A 48 -12.85 11.38 0.82
C LYS A 48 -13.84 12.10 -0.07
N HIS A 49 -15.08 12.22 0.41
CA HIS A 49 -16.10 13.03 -0.24
C HIS A 49 -15.75 14.51 -0.05
N MET A 50 -15.50 15.20 -1.16
CA MET A 50 -15.26 16.64 -1.17
C MET A 50 -16.57 17.37 -1.47
N ARG A 51 -16.90 18.35 -0.62
CA ARG A 51 -18.03 19.26 -0.89
C ARG A 51 -17.73 20.08 -2.15
N LYS A 52 -18.79 20.49 -2.83
CA LYS A 52 -18.70 21.38 -4.00
C LYS A 52 -17.94 22.64 -3.62
N SER A 53 -17.00 23.05 -4.46
CA SER A 53 -16.19 24.25 -4.30
C SER A 53 -16.02 24.91 -5.66
N GLN A 54 -15.50 26.14 -5.72
CA GLN A 54 -15.29 26.86 -6.98
C GLN A 54 -14.41 26.08 -7.95
N ASP A 55 -13.38 25.40 -7.44
CA ASP A 55 -12.48 24.56 -8.24
C ASP A 55 -13.10 23.21 -8.64
N ASN A 56 -14.15 22.77 -7.94
CA ASN A 56 -14.82 21.48 -8.16
C ASN A 56 -16.35 21.65 -8.03
N PRO A 57 -17.02 22.23 -9.04
CA PRO A 57 -18.45 22.58 -8.97
C PRO A 57 -19.37 21.37 -8.88
N GLN A 58 -18.97 20.22 -9.42
CA GLN A 58 -19.74 18.98 -9.33
C GLN A 58 -19.57 18.25 -7.98
N GLY A 59 -18.57 18.63 -7.18
CA GLY A 59 -18.10 17.80 -6.07
C GLY A 59 -17.40 16.54 -6.59
N SER A 60 -16.49 15.97 -5.80
CA SER A 60 -15.70 14.81 -6.23
C SER A 60 -15.44 13.85 -5.08
N ILE A 61 -15.31 12.58 -5.43
CA ILE A 61 -14.81 11.54 -4.52
C ILE A 61 -13.30 11.49 -4.76
N ALA A 62 -12.53 12.15 -3.91
CA ALA A 62 -11.08 12.15 -4.00
C ALA A 62 -10.51 10.93 -3.28
N GLU A 63 -9.64 10.19 -3.95
CA GLU A 63 -8.84 9.14 -3.32
C GLU A 63 -7.53 9.77 -2.81
N ARG A 64 -7.20 9.51 -1.55
CA ARG A 64 -5.96 10.02 -0.93
C ARG A 64 -5.30 8.95 -0.08
N GLU A 65 -3.98 8.97 -0.05
CA GLU A 65 -3.19 8.09 0.80
C GLU A 65 -3.35 8.45 2.28
N GLY A 66 -3.47 7.41 3.09
CA GLY A 66 -3.67 7.51 4.52
C GLY A 66 -2.36 7.37 5.30
N PRO A 67 -2.26 7.99 6.49
CA PRO A 67 -1.06 7.89 7.31
C PRO A 67 -0.96 6.53 8.03
N ILE A 68 0.20 5.88 8.00
CA ILE A 68 0.53 4.63 8.68
C ILE A 68 1.47 4.90 9.84
N HIS A 69 1.41 4.08 10.90
CA HIS A 69 2.31 4.22 12.04
C HIS A 69 3.74 3.78 11.69
N ILE A 70 4.74 4.51 12.19
CA ILE A 70 6.16 4.28 11.89
C ILE A 70 6.64 2.87 12.29
N SER A 71 6.06 2.28 13.34
CA SER A 71 6.40 0.90 13.75
C SER A 71 5.97 -0.18 12.77
N ASN A 72 5.01 0.11 11.87
CA ASN A 72 4.47 -0.87 10.94
C ASN A 72 5.17 -0.86 9.58
N VAL A 73 6.24 -0.08 9.43
CA VAL A 73 6.98 0.07 8.18
C VAL A 73 8.45 -0.28 8.36
N LYS A 74 9.02 -0.91 7.34
CA LYS A 74 10.43 -1.28 7.25
C LYS A 74 11.05 -0.60 6.05
N VAL A 75 12.25 -0.05 6.21
CA VAL A 75 13.03 0.47 5.08
C VAL A 75 13.56 -0.70 4.26
N VAL A 76 13.25 -0.70 2.95
CA VAL A 76 13.76 -1.66 1.96
C VAL A 76 15.01 -1.07 1.32
N GLU A 77 14.89 0.16 0.81
CA GLU A 77 15.98 0.93 0.22
C GLU A 77 16.01 2.31 0.86
N ARG A 78 17.19 2.72 1.29
CA ARG A 78 17.41 4.06 1.83
C ARG A 78 17.74 4.99 0.67
N GLY A 79 16.98 6.06 0.51
CA GLY A 79 17.28 7.08 -0.50
C GLY A 79 18.65 7.70 -0.24
N GLU A 80 19.38 8.05 -1.30
CA GLU A 80 20.76 8.51 -1.17
C GLU A 80 20.88 9.78 -0.32
N ARG A 81 21.50 9.64 0.86
CA ARG A 81 22.62 10.50 1.28
C ARG A 81 23.44 9.81 2.37
N ALA A 82 24.74 9.94 2.17
CA ALA A 82 25.88 9.55 2.99
C ALA A 82 25.64 9.47 4.50
N GLU A 83 26.17 8.40 5.09
CA GLU A 83 26.59 8.27 6.49
C GLU A 83 25.53 8.42 7.59
N ASP A 84 24.93 7.29 7.98
CA ASP A 84 24.50 7.07 9.36
C ASP A 84 24.88 5.64 9.78
N LYS A 85 26.13 5.49 10.24
CA LYS A 85 26.60 4.29 10.95
C LYS A 85 25.84 4.13 12.27
N LYS A 86 25.06 3.05 12.39
CA LYS A 86 24.70 2.25 13.59
C LYS A 86 23.48 1.41 13.17
N GLY A 87 23.56 0.10 12.94
CA GLY A 87 24.12 -0.93 13.81
C GLY A 87 22.96 -1.85 14.18
N GLY A 88 22.91 -3.04 13.59
CA GLY A 88 21.85 -4.02 13.82
C GLY A 88 21.95 -5.16 12.82
N ALA A 89 22.67 -6.21 13.23
CA ALA A 89 23.03 -7.37 12.44
C ALA A 89 21.86 -7.99 11.66
N LYS A 90 22.13 -8.31 10.39
CA LYS A 90 21.35 -9.27 9.62
C LYS A 90 21.33 -10.61 10.39
N LYS A 91 20.15 -11.08 10.77
CA LYS A 91 19.89 -12.52 10.87
C LYS A 91 18.93 -12.90 9.75
N SER A 92 19.53 -13.23 8.62
CA SER A 92 18.94 -14.13 7.62
C SER A 92 18.94 -15.54 8.22
N ALA A 93 17.77 -16.07 8.52
CA ALA A 93 17.56 -17.52 8.62
C ALA A 93 16.62 -17.92 7.48
N LYS A 94 17.19 -18.74 6.60
CA LYS A 94 16.67 -19.24 5.33
C LYS A 94 15.95 -20.58 5.56
N GLY A 95 14.90 -20.82 4.78
CA GLY A 95 14.41 -22.16 4.42
C GLY A 95 12.96 -22.39 4.85
N LYS A 96 12.03 -22.86 4.00
CA LYS A 96 12.04 -23.44 2.64
C LYS A 96 10.65 -23.10 2.02
N ALA A 97 10.52 -22.69 0.74
CA ALA A 97 10.46 -23.54 -0.47
C ALA A 97 9.27 -24.54 -0.38
N ASP A 98 8.35 -24.74 -1.33
CA ASP A 98 8.36 -24.67 -2.80
C ASP A 98 6.92 -24.54 -3.35
N ALA A 99 6.82 -24.16 -4.63
CA ALA A 99 5.61 -23.83 -5.40
C ALA A 99 4.78 -25.07 -5.88
N PRO A 100 4.15 -25.06 -7.07
CA PRO A 100 2.79 -24.61 -7.42
C PRO A 100 1.85 -25.78 -7.86
N LYS A 101 0.53 -25.58 -7.88
CA LYS A 101 -0.47 -26.39 -8.62
C LYS A 101 -1.84 -25.72 -8.45
N ALA A 102 -2.74 -25.54 -9.42
CA ALA A 102 -2.77 -25.73 -10.86
C ALA A 102 -4.10 -25.09 -11.32
N ALA A 103 -4.14 -24.62 -12.56
CA ALA A 103 -5.39 -24.33 -13.24
C ALA A 103 -6.22 -25.61 -13.42
N ALA A 104 -7.50 -25.57 -13.05
CA ALA A 104 -8.54 -26.50 -13.51
C ALA A 104 -9.89 -25.77 -13.46
N LYS A 105 -10.38 -25.26 -14.60
CA LYS A 105 -11.46 -25.84 -15.42
C LYS A 105 -12.84 -25.90 -14.75
N LYS A 106 -13.74 -25.09 -15.33
CA LYS A 106 -15.16 -25.34 -15.63
C LYS A 106 -16.11 -25.67 -14.47
N ALA A 107 -16.95 -24.69 -14.11
CA ALA A 107 -18.32 -24.93 -13.67
C ALA A 107 -19.26 -23.75 -13.98
N SER A 108 -19.29 -23.26 -15.22
CA SER A 108 -20.49 -22.56 -15.71
C SER A 108 -21.54 -23.62 -16.04
N ARG A 109 -22.45 -23.85 -15.08
CA ARG A 109 -23.69 -24.60 -15.31
C ARG A 109 -24.53 -23.83 -16.32
N LYS A 110 -24.40 -24.25 -17.57
CA LYS A 110 -25.45 -24.42 -18.59
C LYS A 110 -26.86 -24.08 -18.05
N THR A 111 -27.28 -22.81 -18.12
CA THR A 111 -28.70 -22.49 -18.26
C THR A 111 -29.07 -22.84 -19.70
N LYS A 112 -29.79 -23.95 -19.78
CA LYS A 112 -30.41 -24.52 -20.96
C LYS A 112 -31.37 -23.47 -21.55
N GLY A 113 -31.44 -23.44 -22.88
CA GLY A 113 -32.01 -22.35 -23.65
C GLY A 113 -33.46 -21.98 -23.36
N ALA A 114 -33.77 -20.72 -23.66
CA ALA A 114 -35.04 -20.29 -24.23
C ALA A 114 -34.63 -19.37 -25.41
N LYS A 115 -34.51 -19.96 -26.60
CA LYS A 115 -35.47 -19.85 -27.71
C LYS A 115 -35.48 -18.44 -28.32
N GLN A 116 -34.62 -18.26 -29.32
CA GLN A 116 -34.90 -17.40 -30.47
C GLN A 116 -35.58 -18.30 -31.53
N ALA A 117 -36.78 -17.92 -31.96
CA ALA A 117 -37.53 -18.38 -33.13
C ALA A 117 -38.62 -17.30 -33.32
N THR A 118 -38.49 -16.40 -34.29
CA THR A 118 -38.99 -16.45 -35.69
C THR A 118 -40.52 -16.46 -35.81
N GLU A 119 -41.00 -15.71 -36.82
CA GLU A 119 -42.38 -15.40 -37.25
C GLU A 119 -42.97 -14.15 -36.54
N GLU A 120 -43.42 -13.08 -37.22
CA GLU A 120 -43.85 -12.84 -38.61
C GLU A 120 -43.40 -11.42 -39.07
#